data_AF-A0A1E1WXR4-F1
#
_entry.id   AF-A0A1E1WXR4-F1
#
_cell.length_a   1.000
_cell.length_b   1.000
_cell.length_c   1.000
_cell.angle_alpha   90.00
_cell.angle_beta   90.00
_cell.angle_gamma   90.00
#
_symmetry.space_group_name_H-M   'P 1'
#
loop_
_entity.id
_entity.type
_entity.pdbx_description
1 polymer ?
#
loop_
_entity_poly.entity_id
_entity_poly.type
_entity_poly.pdbx_seq_one_letter_code
_entity_poly.pdbx_strand_id
1 'polypeptide(L)'
;LVWGTTTKGNFEKLQLLQKRVLRIFLNYTGPIRLLQTQPLFLKFDVLSADKVYIWRMAQQIHKKKLHTIYTPVLVQYDIRNPKRRAKKVRTNYGKQDPEYQVIDIINHYSTRLDFNLSPKAFKRECRSILFSSQTV
;
A
#
# COMPACT_ATOMS: atom_id res chain seq x y z
N LEU A 1 -8.28 -11.41 1.08
CA LEU A 1 -6.98 -10.97 1.62
C LEU A 1 -7.27 -10.45 3.02
N VAL A 2 -6.92 -11.19 4.08
CA VAL A 2 -7.37 -10.93 5.48
C VAL A 2 -7.01 -9.52 5.98
N TRP A 3 -6.01 -8.89 5.36
CA TRP A 3 -5.50 -7.58 5.73
C TRP A 3 -6.38 -6.40 5.28
N GLY A 4 -7.23 -6.56 4.26
CA GLY A 4 -8.11 -5.48 3.81
C GLY A 4 -9.25 -5.20 4.80
N THR A 5 -9.62 -6.20 5.59
CA THR A 5 -10.72 -6.17 6.56
C THR A 5 -10.26 -5.86 7.98
N THR A 6 -8.99 -5.51 8.21
CA THR A 6 -8.52 -5.21 9.56
C THR A 6 -9.12 -3.89 10.05
N THR A 7 -9.74 -3.94 11.23
CA THR A 7 -10.19 -2.74 11.96
C THR A 7 -9.00 -1.88 12.36
N LYS A 8 -9.21 -0.55 12.48
CA LYS A 8 -8.19 0.42 12.89
C LYS A 8 -7.42 -0.01 14.16
N GLY A 9 -8.12 -0.50 15.18
CA GLY A 9 -7.46 -0.93 16.43
C GLY A 9 -6.50 -2.13 16.26
N ASN A 10 -6.85 -3.09 15.39
CA ASN A 10 -5.94 -4.21 15.09
C ASN A 10 -4.74 -3.73 14.26
N PHE A 11 -4.94 -2.75 13.39
CA PHE A 11 -3.88 -2.14 12.61
C PHE A 11 -2.88 -1.37 13.47
N GLU A 12 -3.35 -0.60 14.45
CA GLU A 12 -2.50 0.09 15.43
C GLU A 12 -1.64 -0.91 16.23
N LYS A 13 -2.21 -2.07 16.60
CA LYS A 13 -1.44 -3.15 17.25
C LYS A 13 -0.32 -3.69 16.35
N LEU A 14 -0.55 -3.82 15.04
CA LEU A 14 0.49 -4.24 14.08
C LEU A 14 1.61 -3.20 13.97
N GLN A 15 1.27 -1.91 13.92
CA GLN A 15 2.26 -0.84 13.93
C GLN A 15 3.09 -0.86 15.23
N LEU A 16 2.46 -1.10 16.38
CA LEU A 16 3.16 -1.24 17.67
C LEU A 16 4.11 -2.45 17.68
N LEU A 17 3.68 -3.60 17.14
CA LEU A 17 4.54 -4.78 17.00
C LEU A 17 5.76 -4.48 16.13
N GLN A 18 5.57 -3.81 14.99
CA GLN A 18 6.66 -3.45 14.11
C GLN A 18 7.70 -2.54 14.80
N LYS A 19 7.24 -1.57 15.58
CA LYS A 19 8.11 -0.69 16.39
C LYS A 19 8.86 -1.47 17.48
N ARG A 20 8.21 -2.44 18.13
CA ARG A 20 8.85 -3.32 19.12
C ARG A 20 9.97 -4.16 18.50
N VAL A 21 9.75 -4.70 17.30
CA VAL A 21 10.77 -5.47 16.57
C VAL A 21 11.98 -4.59 16.26
N LEU A 22 11.78 -3.37 15.74
CA LEU A 22 12.88 -2.43 15.50
C LEU A 22 13.65 -2.09 16.77
N ARG A 23 12.96 -1.93 17.91
CA ARG A 23 13.59 -1.68 19.20
C ARG A 23 14.52 -2.81 19.61
N ILE A 24 14.07 -4.07 19.45
CA ILE A 24 14.86 -5.27 19.77
C ILE A 24 16.11 -5.30 18.88
N PHE A 25 15.97 -5.05 17.58
CA PHE A 25 17.13 -5.01 16.67
C PHE A 25 18.18 -3.97 17.03
N LEU A 26 17.77 -2.86 17.66
CA LEU A 26 18.68 -1.79 18.11
C LEU A 26 19.17 -1.94 19.55
N ASN A 27 18.67 -2.94 20.30
CA ASN A 27 18.87 -3.04 21.75
C ASN A 27 18.56 -1.73 22.50
N TYR A 28 17.55 -0.98 22.04
CA TYR A 28 17.25 0.34 22.62
C TYR A 28 16.56 0.20 23.98
N THR A 29 17.19 0.74 25.03
CA THR A 29 16.72 0.63 26.42
C THR A 29 15.83 1.79 26.88
N GLY A 30 15.76 2.89 26.12
CA GLY A 30 14.99 4.07 26.49
C GLY A 30 13.46 3.96 26.33
N PRO A 31 12.72 5.04 26.63
CA PRO A 31 11.27 5.07 26.56
C PRO A 31 10.76 5.02 25.11
N ILE A 32 9.75 4.19 24.86
CA ILE A 32 9.21 3.91 23.51
C ILE A 32 8.71 5.18 22.81
N ARG A 33 8.19 6.16 23.56
CA ARG A 33 7.63 7.39 23.00
C ARG A 33 8.68 8.30 22.37
N LEU A 34 9.94 8.20 22.80
CA LEU A 34 11.05 9.00 22.27
C LEU A 34 11.76 8.33 21.09
N LEU A 35 11.43 7.08 20.78
CA LEU A 35 12.03 6.37 19.67
C LEU A 35 11.47 6.90 18.35
N GLN A 36 12.29 7.65 17.61
CA GLN A 36 11.96 8.04 16.25
C GLN A 36 12.03 6.82 15.34
N THR A 37 10.88 6.24 15.02
CA THR A 37 10.83 4.97 14.26
C THR A 37 11.03 5.19 12.76
N GLN A 38 10.69 6.36 12.23
CA GLN A 38 10.81 6.68 10.80
C GLN A 38 12.26 6.56 10.26
N PRO A 39 13.29 7.16 10.88
CA PRO A 39 14.68 6.98 10.42
C PRO A 39 15.16 5.52 10.55
N LEU A 40 14.62 4.77 11.52
CA LEU A 40 14.98 3.36 11.70
C LEU A 40 14.44 2.47 10.59
N PHE A 41 13.22 2.74 10.11
CA PHE A 41 12.67 2.06 8.94
C PHE A 41 13.55 2.25 7.70
N LEU A 42 14.10 3.46 7.52
CA LEU A 42 15.01 3.75 6.42
C LEU A 42 16.34 3.02 6.58
N LYS A 43 16.93 3.07 7.78
CA LYS A 43 18.20 2.41 8.09
C LYS A 43 18.18 0.91 7.83
N PHE A 44 17.06 0.25 8.11
CA PHE A 44 16.91 -1.20 7.95
C PHE A 44 16.21 -1.64 6.65
N ASP A 45 15.91 -0.71 5.73
CA ASP A 45 15.17 -1.00 4.49
C ASP A 45 13.83 -1.74 4.73
N VAL A 46 13.12 -1.35 5.80
CA VAL A 46 11.85 -1.95 6.23
C VAL A 46 10.68 -1.04 5.85
N LEU A 47 9.75 -1.58 5.07
CA LEU A 47 8.48 -0.91 4.77
C LEU A 47 7.58 -0.84 6.00
N SER A 48 6.91 0.29 6.22
CA SER A 48 5.87 0.41 7.25
C SER A 48 4.68 -0.55 6.98
N ALA A 49 3.97 -0.95 8.03
CA ALA A 49 2.82 -1.87 7.93
C ALA A 49 1.78 -1.42 6.88
N ASP A 50 1.51 -0.12 6.78
CA ASP A 50 0.63 0.48 5.77
C ASP A 50 1.11 0.16 4.35
N LYS A 51 2.41 0.35 4.11
CA LYS A 51 3.04 0.16 2.81
C LYS A 51 3.19 -1.33 2.48
N VAL A 52 3.41 -2.19 3.47
CA VAL A 52 3.44 -3.65 3.29
C VAL A 52 2.10 -4.16 2.76
N TYR A 53 0.98 -3.65 3.28
CA TYR A 53 -0.35 -3.98 2.79
C TYR A 53 -0.51 -3.60 1.32
N ILE A 54 -0.18 -2.36 0.95
CA ILE A 54 -0.25 -1.87 -0.43
C ILE A 54 0.65 -2.69 -1.34
N TRP A 55 1.88 -2.97 -0.92
CA TRP A 55 2.85 -3.77 -1.67
C TRP A 55 2.33 -5.20 -1.95
N ARG A 56 1.68 -5.82 -0.96
CA ARG A 56 1.10 -7.17 -1.11
C ARG A 56 -0.13 -7.14 -2.02
N MET A 57 -0.96 -6.11 -1.90
CA MET A 57 -2.15 -5.97 -2.73
C MET A 57 -1.80 -5.67 -4.19
N ALA A 58 -0.84 -4.78 -4.43
CA ALA A 58 -0.30 -4.48 -5.76
C ALA A 58 0.24 -5.75 -6.45
N GLN A 59 0.98 -6.60 -5.74
CA GLN A 59 1.43 -7.90 -6.26
C GLN A 59 0.27 -8.82 -6.66
N GLN A 60 -0.84 -8.82 -5.92
CA GLN A 60 -2.02 -9.62 -6.28
C GLN A 60 -2.75 -9.06 -7.50
N ILE A 61 -2.87 -7.74 -7.58
CA ILE A 61 -3.43 -7.03 -8.74
C ILE A 61 -2.65 -7.38 -10.00
N HIS A 62 -1.32 -7.36 -9.92
CA HIS A 62 -0.42 -7.74 -11.01
C HIS A 62 -0.59 -9.22 -11.38
N LYS A 63 -0.46 -10.12 -10.39
CA LYS A 63 -0.55 -11.57 -10.60
C LYS A 63 -1.87 -11.99 -11.27
N LYS A 64 -2.98 -11.40 -10.84
CA LYS A 64 -4.32 -11.70 -11.36
C LYS A 64 -4.72 -10.84 -12.56
N LYS A 65 -3.82 -9.95 -13.03
CA LYS A 65 -4.09 -8.98 -14.10
C LYS A 65 -5.36 -8.15 -13.87
N LEU A 66 -5.71 -7.84 -12.62
CA LEU A 66 -6.92 -7.07 -12.29
C LEU A 66 -6.87 -5.63 -12.83
N HIS A 67 -5.68 -5.17 -13.23
CA HIS A 67 -5.50 -3.87 -13.86
C HIS A 67 -6.12 -3.80 -15.27
N THR A 68 -6.24 -4.90 -16.01
CA THR A 68 -6.79 -4.92 -17.38
C THR A 68 -8.32 -4.92 -17.43
N ILE A 69 -8.98 -5.44 -16.38
CA ILE A 69 -10.45 -5.59 -16.31
C ILE A 69 -11.16 -4.22 -16.33
N TYR A 70 -10.46 -3.15 -15.98
CA TYR A 70 -11.03 -1.80 -15.85
C TYR A 70 -10.31 -0.81 -16.76
N THR A 71 -10.11 -1.16 -18.04
CA THR A 71 -9.68 -0.20 -19.05
C THR A 71 -10.66 0.98 -19.10
N PRO A 72 -10.17 2.23 -18.97
CA PRO A 72 -11.04 3.39 -19.07
C PRO A 72 -11.63 3.45 -20.48
N VAL A 73 -12.93 3.70 -20.57
CA VAL A 73 -13.56 4.11 -21.83
C VAL A 73 -12.84 5.38 -22.28
N LEU A 74 -12.26 5.38 -23.49
CA LEU A 74 -11.66 6.56 -24.10
C LEU A 74 -12.78 7.59 -24.30
N VAL A 75 -12.84 8.60 -23.43
CA VAL A 75 -13.78 9.72 -23.59
C VAL A 75 -13.09 10.77 -24.47
N GLN A 76 -13.79 11.26 -25.49
CA GLN A 76 -13.31 12.19 -26.51
C GLN A 76 -12.74 13.52 -25.96
N TYR A 77 -13.04 13.86 -24.70
CA TYR A 77 -12.53 15.05 -24.02
C TYR A 77 -11.92 14.67 -22.67
N ASP A 78 -10.60 14.81 -22.57
CA ASP A 78 -9.82 14.45 -21.37
C ASP A 78 -9.60 15.69 -20.48
N ILE A 79 -10.68 16.23 -19.91
CA ILE A 79 -10.61 17.44 -19.06
C ILE A 79 -10.30 17.07 -17.59
N ARG A 80 -10.37 15.79 -17.23
CA ARG A 80 -10.13 15.30 -15.86
C ARG A 80 -9.30 14.03 -15.93
N ASN A 81 -8.19 13.96 -15.17
CA ASN A 81 -7.40 12.75 -15.00
C ASN A 81 -8.32 11.53 -14.83
N PRO A 82 -8.30 10.54 -15.76
CA PRO A 82 -9.30 9.49 -15.81
C PRO A 82 -9.07 8.49 -14.66
N LYS A 83 -9.59 8.83 -13.49
CA LYS A 83 -9.67 7.91 -12.36
C LYS A 83 -10.75 6.87 -12.64
N ARG A 84 -10.44 5.61 -12.40
CA ARG A 84 -11.39 4.50 -12.46
C ARG A 84 -12.50 4.74 -11.42
N ARG A 85 -13.74 4.53 -11.83
CA ARG A 85 -14.89 4.75 -10.97
C ARG A 85 -15.00 3.64 -9.92
N ALA A 86 -14.74 3.97 -8.66
CA ALA A 86 -15.00 3.05 -7.56
C ALA A 86 -16.51 2.90 -7.30
N LYS A 87 -16.92 1.72 -6.79
CA LYS A 87 -18.29 1.47 -6.32
C LYS A 87 -18.65 2.48 -5.23
N LYS A 88 -19.86 3.04 -5.29
CA LYS A 88 -20.36 3.91 -4.21
C LYS A 88 -20.63 3.06 -2.98
N VAL A 89 -19.88 3.31 -1.91
CA VAL A 89 -20.02 2.61 -0.64
C VAL A 89 -20.38 3.60 0.46
N ARG A 90 -21.37 3.25 1.28
CA ARG A 90 -21.80 4.06 2.43
C ARG A 90 -21.09 3.70 3.74
N THR A 91 -20.64 2.45 3.88
CA THR A 91 -20.03 1.92 5.12
C THR A 91 -18.51 1.79 5.01
N ASN A 92 -17.81 1.83 6.15
CA ASN A 92 -16.37 1.56 6.18
C ASN A 92 -16.06 0.12 5.73
N TYR A 93 -16.93 -0.85 6.04
CA TYR A 93 -16.77 -2.24 5.61
C TYR A 93 -16.78 -2.40 4.09
N GLY A 94 -17.63 -1.68 3.36
CA GLY A 94 -17.59 -1.79 1.90
C GLY A 94 -16.34 -1.13 1.30
N LYS A 95 -15.65 -0.23 2.00
CA LYS A 95 -14.33 0.26 1.57
C LYS A 95 -13.24 -0.80 1.75
N GLN A 96 -13.45 -1.77 2.63
CA GLN A 96 -12.56 -2.91 2.84
C GLN A 96 -12.74 -4.01 1.78
N ASP A 97 -13.78 -3.91 0.95
CA ASP A 97 -14.03 -4.81 -0.16
C ASP A 97 -12.80 -4.85 -1.10
N PRO A 98 -12.25 -6.03 -1.43
CA PRO A 98 -11.14 -6.16 -2.36
C PRO A 98 -11.35 -5.41 -3.68
N GLU A 99 -12.56 -5.40 -4.25
CA GLU A 99 -12.82 -4.66 -5.50
C GLU A 99 -12.62 -3.16 -5.34
N TYR A 100 -13.12 -2.61 -4.24
CA TYR A 100 -12.94 -1.19 -3.90
C TYR A 100 -11.45 -0.87 -3.73
N GLN A 101 -10.73 -1.70 -2.97
CA GLN A 101 -9.30 -1.54 -2.69
C GLN A 101 -8.43 -1.66 -3.94
N VAL A 102 -8.78 -2.56 -4.87
CA VAL A 102 -8.08 -2.71 -6.15
C VAL A 102 -8.19 -1.43 -6.96
N ILE A 103 -9.39 -0.88 -7.10
CA ILE A 103 -9.62 0.36 -7.84
C ILE A 103 -8.88 1.53 -7.18
N ASP A 104 -8.93 1.62 -5.84
CA ASP A 104 -8.27 2.67 -5.08
C ASP A 104 -6.74 2.67 -5.26
N ILE A 105 -6.11 1.49 -5.14
CA ILE A 105 -4.67 1.34 -5.35
C ILE A 105 -4.28 1.69 -6.79
N ILE A 106 -5.07 1.24 -7.78
CA ILE A 106 -4.76 1.56 -9.17
C ILE A 106 -4.90 3.06 -9.42
N ASN A 107 -5.93 3.72 -8.90
CA ASN A 107 -6.09 5.16 -9.05
C ASN A 107 -4.97 5.97 -8.39
N HIS A 108 -4.49 5.52 -7.23
CA HIS A 108 -3.43 6.21 -6.49
C HIS A 108 -2.02 5.96 -7.05
N TYR A 109 -1.77 4.79 -7.62
CA TYR A 109 -0.42 4.37 -8.02
C TYR A 109 -0.24 4.12 -9.52
N SER A 110 -1.29 4.18 -10.34
CA SER A 110 -1.20 3.95 -11.80
C SER A 110 -0.21 4.83 -12.53
N THR A 111 0.00 6.06 -12.08
CA THR A 111 0.98 6.98 -12.68
C THR A 111 2.42 6.62 -12.32
N ARG A 112 2.63 5.81 -11.28
CA ARG A 112 3.95 5.45 -10.75
C ARG A 112 4.31 3.99 -10.97
N LEU A 113 3.34 3.10 -11.13
CA LEU A 113 3.55 1.66 -11.29
C LEU A 113 3.25 1.22 -12.72
N ASP A 114 4.23 0.57 -13.35
CA ASP A 114 4.00 -0.12 -14.62
C ASP A 114 3.57 -1.57 -14.39
N PHE A 115 2.29 -1.84 -14.62
CA PHE A 115 1.71 -3.17 -14.47
C PHE A 115 2.10 -4.16 -15.59
N ASN A 116 2.74 -3.69 -16.67
CA ASN A 116 3.17 -4.54 -17.78
C ASN A 116 4.50 -5.24 -17.53
N LEU A 117 5.23 -4.83 -16.49
CA LEU A 117 6.51 -5.43 -16.13
C LEU A 117 6.39 -6.91 -15.74
N SER A 118 7.51 -7.62 -15.85
CA SER A 118 7.60 -8.98 -15.31
C SER A 118 7.35 -9.00 -13.79
N PRO A 119 6.79 -10.08 -13.22
CA PRO A 119 6.44 -10.13 -11.79
C PRO A 119 7.60 -9.79 -10.84
N LYS A 120 8.83 -10.20 -11.20
CA LYS A 120 10.04 -9.91 -10.42
C LYS A 120 10.41 -8.43 -10.48
N ALA A 121 10.37 -7.83 -11.67
CA ALA A 121 10.66 -6.42 -11.87
C ALA A 121 9.60 -5.54 -11.17
N PHE A 122 8.32 -5.84 -11.37
CA PHE A 122 7.20 -5.16 -10.74
C PHE A 122 7.31 -5.17 -9.21
N LYS A 123 7.61 -6.34 -8.61
CA LYS A 123 7.76 -6.47 -7.15
C LYS A 123 8.86 -5.55 -6.60
N ARG A 124 9.97 -5.42 -7.33
CA ARG A 124 11.12 -4.57 -6.96
C ARG A 124 10.78 -3.10 -7.09
N GLU A 125 10.21 -2.71 -8.22
CA GLU A 125 9.81 -1.33 -8.49
C GLU A 125 8.76 -0.84 -7.48
N CYS A 126 7.71 -1.63 -7.25
CA CYS A 126 6.67 -1.33 -6.29
C CYS A 126 7.24 -1.14 -4.87
N ARG A 127 8.19 -1.98 -4.45
CA ARG A 127 8.88 -1.80 -3.16
C ARG A 127 9.63 -0.48 -3.11
N SER A 128 10.39 -0.14 -4.16
CA SER A 128 11.17 1.10 -4.25
C SER A 128 10.30 2.35 -4.16
N ILE A 129 9.18 2.40 -4.90
CA ILE A 129 8.23 3.52 -4.88
C ILE A 129 7.57 3.67 -3.50
N LEU A 130 7.20 2.56 -2.88
CA LEU A 130 6.58 2.61 -1.56
C LEU A 130 7.58 3.06 -0.49
N PHE A 131 8.85 2.67 -0.63
CA PHE A 131 9.92 3.09 0.26
C PHE A 131 10.24 4.59 0.09
N SER A 132 10.33 5.11 -1.14
CA SER A 132 10.52 6.55 -1.37
C SER A 132 9.34 7.40 -0.91
N SER A 133 8.14 6.83 -0.83
CA SER A 133 6.97 7.50 -0.26
C SER A 133 6.93 7.53 1.27
N GLN A 134 7.88 6.86 1.94
CA GLN A 134 7.98 6.80 3.40
C GLN A 134 8.94 7.86 3.97
N THR A 135 9.71 8.52 3.11
CA THR A 135 10.72 9.53 3.46
C THR A 135 10.17 10.96 3.59
N VAL A 136 8.87 11.16 3.41
CA VAL A 136 8.18 12.47 3.53
C VAL A 136 7.25 12.47 4.74
#